data_AF-A0AA88VHV1-F1
#
_entry.id   AF-A0AA88VHV1-F1
#
_cell.length_a   1.000
_cell.length_b   1.000
_cell.length_c   1.000
_cell.angle_alpha   90.00
_cell.angle_beta   90.00
_cell.angle_gamma   90.00
#
_symmetry.space_group_name_H-M   'P 1'
#
loop_
_entity.id
_entity.type
_entity.pdbx_description
1 polymer ?
#
loop_
_entity_poly.entity_id
_entity_poly.type
_entity_poly.pdbx_seq_one_letter_code
_entity_poly.pdbx_strand_id
1 'polypeptide(L)'
;MPNCTQTLSVPAIVFSSGGYALNQYHDFSNLVIPLFLTSRQFNGEVRFLIANKRSLWTNKFREVLRNLSWYDIIDIDKEDGVHCFPSMIVGLKQHKQLGIDPSMSAYSMKDFRNFITYAYFLNRVTATNQKNGEKNKKPCLLIISRRKSRSIVNEAEIADMARGLGYEIVVTEGEPNVPRLAKLVNSCNVMMGVQGAGLTNMVFLPENAVVIQVVPWGIRERIARTFYGEPEKDMNINYLEYKIREGESSLIYEYPLDHEVFRDPLSVIKKGWGAFRSVYLEKQNIKLDVGRFRGTLLEALNLLRM
;
A
#
# COMPACT_ATOMS: atom_id res chain seq x y z
N MET A 1 10.79 37.47 19.87
CA MET A 1 10.13 36.75 18.76
C MET A 1 9.87 37.77 17.66
N PRO A 2 10.06 37.42 16.38
CA PRO A 2 9.73 38.35 15.30
C PRO A 2 8.23 38.68 15.32
N ASN A 3 7.86 39.87 14.87
CA ASN A 3 6.46 40.29 14.81
C ASN A 3 5.71 39.46 13.77
N CYS A 4 4.48 39.05 14.11
CA CYS A 4 3.61 38.31 13.19
C CYS A 4 3.19 39.22 12.03
N THR A 5 3.44 38.78 10.80
CA THR A 5 2.89 39.41 9.59
C THR A 5 1.44 38.97 9.38
N GLN A 6 1.13 37.74 9.76
CA GLN A 6 -0.22 37.18 9.76
C GLN A 6 -0.46 36.40 11.04
N THR A 7 -1.61 36.60 11.67
CA THR A 7 -2.06 35.84 12.84
C THR A 7 -3.25 34.97 12.44
N LEU A 8 -3.15 33.67 12.72
CA LEU A 8 -4.14 32.65 12.37
C LEU A 8 -4.76 32.08 13.64
N SER A 9 -6.06 31.75 13.59
CA SER A 9 -6.85 31.38 14.77
C SER A 9 -6.88 29.88 15.08
N VAL A 10 -6.36 29.04 14.21
CA VAL A 10 -6.37 27.57 14.33
C VAL A 10 -4.97 27.01 14.53
N PRO A 11 -4.80 25.83 15.15
CA PRO A 11 -3.50 25.18 15.25
C PRO A 11 -2.92 24.83 13.87
N ALA A 12 -1.61 24.61 13.84
CA ALA A 12 -0.87 24.20 12.64
C ALA A 12 -0.23 22.82 12.78
N ILE A 13 -0.16 22.07 11.69
CA ILE A 13 0.73 20.91 11.55
C ILE A 13 1.73 21.22 10.42
N VAL A 14 3.02 21.18 10.76
CA VAL A 14 4.13 21.33 9.83
C VAL A 14 4.68 19.96 9.48
N PHE A 15 4.74 19.62 8.20
CA PHE A 15 5.39 18.37 7.74
C PHE A 15 6.05 18.54 6.37
N SER A 16 6.98 17.65 6.04
CA SER A 16 7.60 17.64 4.71
C SER A 16 6.88 16.67 3.78
N SER A 17 6.67 17.07 2.53
CA SER A 17 6.28 16.15 1.45
C SER A 17 7.44 15.84 0.49
N GLY A 18 8.68 16.10 0.94
CA GLY A 18 9.90 15.70 0.26
C GLY A 18 10.25 14.21 0.42
N GLY A 19 11.51 13.85 0.13
CA GLY A 19 12.01 12.48 0.30
C GLY A 19 11.36 11.46 -0.65
N TYR A 20 10.77 10.40 -0.09
CA TYR A 20 10.21 9.25 -0.83
C TYR A 20 8.74 9.42 -1.25
N ALA A 21 8.15 10.61 -1.09
CA ALA A 21 6.82 10.91 -1.60
C ALA A 21 6.72 10.60 -3.11
N LEU A 22 5.53 10.16 -3.54
CA LEU A 22 5.18 9.57 -4.85
C LEU A 22 5.50 8.07 -4.99
N ASN A 23 6.13 7.45 -4.00
CA ASN A 23 6.13 6.00 -3.87
C ASN A 23 4.93 5.55 -3.04
N GLN A 24 4.06 4.70 -3.58
CA GLN A 24 2.80 4.32 -2.92
C GLN A 24 2.97 3.80 -1.49
N TYR A 25 4.03 3.02 -1.20
CA TYR A 25 4.28 2.52 0.15
C TYR A 25 4.62 3.66 1.11
N HIS A 26 5.56 4.53 0.73
CA HIS A 26 5.99 5.66 1.55
C HIS A 26 4.90 6.73 1.68
N ASP A 27 4.10 6.93 0.62
CA ASP A 27 2.96 7.83 0.65
C ASP A 27 1.99 7.46 1.78
N PHE A 28 1.67 6.17 1.94
CA PHE A 28 0.80 5.73 3.03
C PHE A 28 1.54 5.62 4.36
N SER A 29 2.67 4.92 4.39
CA SER A 29 3.39 4.58 5.63
C SER A 29 4.01 5.80 6.31
N ASN A 30 4.53 6.77 5.55
CA ASN A 30 5.28 7.91 6.11
C ASN A 30 4.50 9.23 6.09
N LEU A 31 3.45 9.35 5.26
CA LEU A 31 2.72 10.61 5.12
C LEU A 31 1.25 10.47 5.47
N VAL A 32 0.46 9.71 4.71
CA VAL A 32 -1.02 9.70 4.86
C VAL A 32 -1.48 9.14 6.21
N ILE A 33 -0.96 7.99 6.65
CA ILE A 33 -1.32 7.42 7.97
C ILE A 33 -0.81 8.32 9.10
N PRO A 34 0.48 8.74 9.14
CA PRO A 34 0.96 9.67 10.15
C PRO A 34 0.23 11.01 10.19
N LEU A 35 -0.17 11.55 9.02
CA LEU A 35 -0.94 12.79 8.94
C LEU A 35 -2.34 12.61 9.52
N PHE A 36 -3.02 11.49 9.23
CA PHE A 36 -4.29 11.14 9.88
C PHE A 36 -4.11 11.09 11.40
N LEU A 37 -3.12 10.36 11.91
CA LEU A 37 -2.85 10.26 13.35
C LEU A 37 -2.58 11.61 14.02
N THR A 38 -1.90 12.51 13.33
CA THR A 38 -1.52 13.81 13.86
C THR A 38 -2.68 14.81 13.84
N SER A 39 -3.51 14.76 12.79
CA SER A 39 -4.55 15.75 12.51
C SER A 39 -5.94 15.37 13.00
N ARG A 40 -6.26 14.08 13.14
CA ARG A 40 -7.63 13.63 13.39
C ARG A 40 -8.25 14.20 14.67
N GLN A 41 -7.44 14.47 15.70
CA GLN A 41 -7.85 15.10 16.96
C GLN A 41 -8.45 16.50 16.79
N PHE A 42 -8.14 17.20 15.69
CA PHE A 42 -8.63 18.56 15.42
C PHE A 42 -9.93 18.58 14.62
N ASN A 43 -10.41 17.43 14.12
CA ASN A 43 -11.66 17.31 13.36
C ASN A 43 -11.80 18.33 12.20
N GLY A 44 -10.71 18.62 11.48
CA GLY A 44 -10.69 19.59 10.38
C GLY A 44 -10.21 21.00 10.77
N GLU A 45 -10.26 21.35 12.05
CA GLU A 45 -9.86 22.65 12.59
C GLU A 45 -8.34 22.75 12.84
N VAL A 46 -7.56 22.45 11.80
CA VAL A 46 -6.10 22.55 11.81
C VAL A 46 -5.61 22.92 10.43
N ARG A 47 -4.60 23.80 10.32
CA ARG A 47 -4.01 24.17 9.03
C ARG A 47 -2.74 23.36 8.75
N PHE A 48 -2.58 22.95 7.50
CA PHE A 48 -1.36 22.26 7.06
C PHE A 48 -0.38 23.24 6.45
N LEU A 49 0.85 23.15 6.94
CA LEU A 49 2.00 23.87 6.42
C LEU A 49 2.99 22.82 5.90
N ILE A 50 3.27 22.82 4.60
CA ILE A 50 4.08 21.79 3.97
C ILE A 50 5.44 22.38 3.57
N ALA A 51 6.50 21.79 4.11
CA ALA A 51 7.87 22.01 3.66
C ALA A 51 8.23 21.06 2.49
N ASN A 52 9.15 21.50 1.64
CA ASN A 52 9.53 20.83 0.39
C ASN A 52 8.31 20.35 -0.40
N LYS A 53 7.33 21.23 -0.57
CA LYS A 53 5.99 20.86 -1.05
C LYS A 53 6.05 20.27 -2.46
N ARG A 54 5.70 18.99 -2.60
CA ARG A 54 5.50 18.34 -3.89
C ARG A 54 4.06 18.47 -4.34
N SER A 55 3.79 19.41 -5.26
CA SER A 55 2.44 19.65 -5.79
C SER A 55 1.78 18.39 -6.38
N LEU A 56 2.57 17.50 -6.99
CA LEU A 56 2.06 16.22 -7.49
C LEU A 56 1.51 15.34 -6.36
N TRP A 57 2.16 15.33 -5.19
CA TRP A 57 1.70 14.54 -4.04
C TRP A 57 0.43 15.15 -3.42
N THR A 58 0.40 16.47 -3.24
CA THR A 58 -0.80 17.14 -2.71
C THR A 58 -2.00 16.97 -3.63
N ASN A 59 -1.78 16.99 -4.95
CA ASN A 59 -2.85 16.73 -5.93
C ASN A 59 -3.30 15.26 -5.91
N LYS A 60 -2.35 14.32 -5.80
CA LYS A 60 -2.63 12.88 -5.69
C LYS A 60 -3.52 12.55 -4.49
N PHE A 61 -3.29 13.18 -3.34
CA PHE A 61 -4.01 12.94 -2.08
C PHE A 61 -4.98 14.06 -1.69
N ARG A 62 -5.46 14.85 -2.66
CA ARG A 62 -6.32 16.02 -2.39
C ARG A 62 -7.58 15.67 -1.58
N GLU A 63 -8.18 14.51 -1.83
CA GLU A 63 -9.41 14.09 -1.13
C GLU A 63 -9.11 13.78 0.33
N VAL A 64 -7.98 13.14 0.62
CA VAL A 64 -7.52 12.92 2.00
C VAL A 64 -7.25 14.25 2.69
N LEU A 65 -6.50 15.15 2.06
CA LEU A 65 -6.09 16.42 2.67
C LEU A 65 -7.30 17.30 3.01
N ARG A 66 -8.27 17.42 2.10
CA ARG A 66 -9.52 18.17 2.32
C ARG A 66 -10.44 17.59 3.40
N ASN A 67 -10.34 16.28 3.66
CA ASN A 67 -11.09 15.63 4.73
C ASN A 67 -10.35 15.63 6.08
N LEU A 68 -9.09 16.06 6.13
CA LEU A 68 -8.32 16.22 7.38
C LEU A 68 -8.17 17.68 7.81
N SER A 69 -8.34 18.64 6.90
CA SER A 69 -8.26 20.09 7.15
C SER A 69 -9.26 20.83 6.28
N TRP A 70 -9.99 21.79 6.87
CA TRP A 70 -10.91 22.68 6.16
C TRP A 70 -10.20 23.91 5.56
N TYR A 71 -8.90 24.04 5.76
CA TYR A 71 -8.12 25.21 5.36
C TYR A 71 -7.19 24.90 4.20
N ASP A 72 -6.89 25.92 3.41
CA ASP A 72 -5.89 25.81 2.35
C ASP A 72 -4.49 25.49 2.91
N ILE A 73 -3.77 24.70 2.14
CA ILE A 73 -2.42 24.25 2.47
C ILE A 73 -1.41 25.35 2.15
N ILE A 74 -0.67 25.77 3.17
CA ILE A 74 0.43 26.74 3.04
C ILE A 74 1.68 26.01 2.55
N ASP A 75 2.31 26.56 1.51
CA ASP A 75 3.61 26.12 0.97
C ASP A 75 4.71 26.93 1.64
N ILE A 76 5.27 26.42 2.75
CA ILE A 76 6.18 27.21 3.61
C ILE A 76 7.39 27.72 2.84
N ASP A 77 7.86 26.96 1.85
CA ASP A 77 9.03 27.31 1.04
C ASP A 77 8.80 28.55 0.16
N LYS A 78 7.55 29.02 0.05
CA LYS A 78 7.14 30.17 -0.78
C LYS A 78 6.48 31.30 0.01
N GLU A 79 6.39 31.17 1.32
CA GLU A 79 5.82 32.22 2.15
C GLU A 79 6.85 33.30 2.45
N ASP A 80 6.45 34.56 2.26
CA ASP A 80 7.20 35.73 2.67
C ASP A 80 6.55 36.32 3.93
N GLY A 81 7.18 36.12 5.10
CA GLY A 81 6.73 36.70 6.37
C GLY A 81 6.64 35.71 7.53
N VAL A 82 6.04 36.17 8.63
CA VAL A 82 5.92 35.39 9.88
C VAL A 82 4.45 35.08 10.16
N HIS A 83 4.07 33.81 10.03
CA HIS A 83 2.73 33.33 10.35
C HIS A 83 2.69 32.80 11.77
N CYS A 84 1.85 33.42 12.61
CA CYS A 84 1.67 33.04 14.00
C CYS A 84 0.39 32.22 14.18
N PHE A 85 0.51 31.10 14.90
CA PHE A 85 -0.57 30.19 15.22
C PHE A 85 -0.69 30.05 16.75
N PRO A 86 -1.87 29.76 17.30
CA PRO A 86 -2.05 29.51 18.73
C PRO A 86 -1.22 28.34 19.24
N SER A 87 -1.00 27.32 18.41
CA SER A 87 -0.11 26.20 18.67
C SER A 87 0.31 25.51 17.37
N MET A 88 1.37 24.71 17.42
CA MET A 88 1.91 24.03 16.26
C MET A 88 2.48 22.65 16.64
N ILE A 89 2.26 21.67 15.77
CA ILE A 89 2.95 20.38 15.79
C ILE A 89 3.94 20.37 14.64
N VAL A 90 5.21 20.09 14.92
CA VAL A 90 6.26 19.95 13.90
C VAL A 90 6.59 18.48 13.73
N GLY A 91 6.41 17.97 12.52
CA GLY A 91 6.53 16.55 12.18
C GLY A 91 5.20 15.79 12.31
N LEU A 92 5.23 14.52 11.90
CA LEU A 92 4.07 13.63 11.95
C LEU A 92 4.29 12.51 12.98
N LYS A 93 3.22 12.13 13.68
CA LYS A 93 3.21 10.97 14.60
C LYS A 93 3.32 9.68 13.79
N GLN A 94 4.42 8.95 13.95
CA GLN A 94 4.60 7.63 13.34
C GLN A 94 5.24 6.67 14.35
N HIS A 95 4.64 5.50 14.49
CA HIS A 95 5.10 4.47 15.43
C HIS A 95 5.02 3.04 14.89
N LYS A 96 4.37 2.83 13.73
CA LYS A 96 4.30 1.55 13.03
C LYS A 96 4.40 1.78 11.52
N GLN A 97 4.94 0.80 10.79
CA GLN A 97 5.01 0.82 9.34
C GLN A 97 3.69 0.33 8.74
N LEU A 98 3.14 1.08 7.78
CA LEU A 98 1.85 0.81 7.13
C LEU A 98 0.73 0.41 8.12
N GLY A 99 0.75 0.98 9.32
CA GLY A 99 -0.06 0.50 10.43
C GLY A 99 -0.18 1.52 11.54
N ILE A 100 -1.06 1.23 12.48
CA ILE A 100 -1.29 2.02 13.68
C ILE A 100 -1.33 1.05 14.85
N ASP A 101 -0.35 1.18 15.75
CA ASP A 101 -0.38 0.54 17.07
C ASP A 101 -1.42 1.21 17.99
N PRO A 102 -2.51 0.51 18.36
CA PRO A 102 -3.56 1.07 19.22
C PRO A 102 -3.10 1.31 20.67
N SER A 103 -1.95 0.78 21.11
CA SER A 103 -1.40 1.07 22.43
C SER A 103 -0.74 2.45 22.52
N MET A 104 -0.38 3.04 21.38
CA MET A 104 0.31 4.34 21.28
C MET A 104 -0.58 5.45 20.70
N SER A 105 -1.84 5.15 20.37
CA SER A 105 -2.74 6.05 19.67
C SER A 105 -4.20 5.83 20.08
N ALA A 106 -4.98 6.92 20.14
CA ALA A 106 -6.43 6.84 20.34
C ALA A 106 -7.19 6.32 19.10
N TYR A 107 -6.49 6.18 17.97
CA TYR A 107 -7.02 5.67 16.70
C TYR A 107 -6.36 4.34 16.35
N SER A 108 -7.08 3.54 15.57
CA SER A 108 -6.64 2.26 15.01
C SER A 108 -6.56 2.30 13.48
N MET A 109 -6.02 1.23 12.87
CA MET A 109 -6.09 1.06 11.41
C MET A 109 -7.52 0.89 10.89
N LYS A 110 -8.45 0.42 11.72
CA LYS A 110 -9.88 0.41 11.39
C LYS A 110 -10.42 1.82 11.25
N ASP A 111 -10.08 2.73 12.18
CA ASP A 111 -10.49 4.14 12.11
C ASP A 111 -9.90 4.83 10.87
N PHE A 112 -8.63 4.55 10.56
CA PHE A 112 -7.99 5.05 9.35
C PHE A 112 -8.70 4.54 8.08
N ARG A 113 -9.01 3.24 8.00
CA ARG A 113 -9.73 2.65 6.85
C ARG A 113 -11.16 3.17 6.72
N ASN A 114 -11.84 3.46 7.83
CA ASN A 114 -13.13 4.14 7.83
C ASN A 114 -13.01 5.56 7.27
N PHE A 115 -11.98 6.29 7.69
CA PHE A 115 -11.68 7.61 7.14
C PHE A 115 -11.39 7.55 5.62
N ILE A 116 -10.60 6.57 5.16
CA ILE A 116 -10.30 6.38 3.74
C ILE A 116 -11.55 6.02 2.94
N THR A 117 -12.41 5.15 3.48
CA THR A 117 -13.72 4.80 2.91
C THR A 117 -14.59 6.03 2.71
N TYR A 118 -14.65 6.90 3.73
CA TYR A 118 -15.36 8.18 3.65
C TYR A 118 -14.74 9.13 2.62
N ALA A 119 -13.42 9.38 2.70
CA ALA A 119 -12.72 10.34 1.87
C ALA A 119 -12.78 10.01 0.36
N TYR A 120 -12.88 8.73 -0.01
CA TYR A 120 -12.98 8.30 -1.40
C TYR A 120 -14.37 7.81 -1.84
N PHE A 121 -15.39 7.94 -0.97
CA PHE A 121 -16.75 7.46 -1.22
C PHE A 121 -16.78 5.98 -1.66
N LEU A 122 -16.16 5.12 -0.85
CA LEU A 122 -16.10 3.68 -1.09
C LEU A 122 -17.37 3.01 -0.53
N ASN A 123 -17.98 2.12 -1.31
CA ASN A 123 -19.29 1.56 -0.99
C ASN A 123 -19.23 0.21 -0.27
N ARG A 124 -18.11 -0.54 -0.39
CA ARG A 124 -17.99 -1.87 0.23
C ARG A 124 -17.15 -1.77 1.51
N VAL A 125 -17.81 -2.03 2.64
CA VAL A 125 -17.14 -2.14 3.94
C VAL A 125 -16.57 -3.54 4.15
N THR A 126 -17.30 -4.57 3.74
CA THR A 126 -16.91 -5.99 3.90
C THR A 126 -16.91 -6.71 2.55
N ALA A 127 -16.01 -7.68 2.42
CA ALA A 127 -15.81 -8.51 1.25
C ALA A 127 -16.91 -9.59 1.16
N THR A 128 -18.19 -9.20 1.28
CA THR A 128 -19.37 -10.07 1.17
C THR A 128 -19.21 -11.41 1.89
N ASN A 129 -19.64 -11.50 3.14
CA ASN A 129 -20.15 -12.77 3.65
C ASN A 129 -21.41 -13.07 2.81
N GLN A 130 -21.63 -14.32 2.40
CA GLN A 130 -22.79 -14.79 1.62
C GLN A 130 -24.18 -14.55 2.28
N LYS A 131 -24.28 -13.64 3.27
CA LYS A 131 -25.47 -13.36 4.07
C LYS A 131 -26.55 -12.55 3.35
N ASN A 132 -26.25 -11.84 2.26
CA ASN A 132 -27.25 -11.05 1.52
C ASN A 132 -27.41 -11.52 0.07
N GLY A 133 -28.11 -12.65 -0.15
CA GLY A 133 -28.80 -12.98 -1.41
C GLY A 133 -27.97 -13.21 -2.69
N GLU A 134 -26.72 -12.73 -2.79
CA GLU A 134 -25.84 -12.87 -3.96
C GLU A 134 -25.05 -14.18 -3.93
N LYS A 135 -25.75 -15.32 -3.76
CA LYS A 135 -25.09 -16.65 -3.78
C LYS A 135 -24.38 -16.99 -5.09
N ASN A 136 -24.59 -16.19 -6.14
CA ASN A 136 -24.14 -16.48 -7.51
C ASN A 136 -23.08 -15.51 -8.07
N LYS A 137 -22.58 -14.54 -7.28
CA LYS A 137 -21.57 -13.60 -7.79
C LYS A 137 -20.17 -14.19 -7.66
N LYS A 138 -19.45 -14.25 -8.78
CA LYS A 138 -18.04 -14.68 -8.82
C LYS A 138 -17.19 -13.68 -8.02
N PRO A 139 -16.27 -14.13 -7.15
CA PRO A 139 -15.37 -13.22 -6.46
C PRO A 139 -14.45 -12.53 -7.47
N CYS A 140 -14.29 -11.21 -7.35
CA CYS A 140 -13.30 -10.50 -8.15
C CYS A 140 -11.88 -10.73 -7.59
N LEU A 141 -10.96 -11.15 -8.45
CA LEU A 141 -9.52 -11.15 -8.24
C LEU A 141 -8.88 -10.02 -9.04
N LEU A 142 -8.29 -9.06 -8.33
CA LEU A 142 -7.49 -7.98 -8.88
C LEU A 142 -6.02 -8.41 -8.96
N ILE A 143 -5.42 -8.35 -10.15
CA ILE A 143 -3.98 -8.55 -10.36
C ILE A 143 -3.31 -7.19 -10.52
N ILE A 144 -2.40 -6.86 -9.60
CA ILE A 144 -1.52 -5.70 -9.68
C ILE A 144 -0.32 -6.06 -10.56
N SER A 145 -0.45 -5.73 -11.84
CA SER A 145 0.54 -6.02 -12.88
C SER A 145 1.73 -5.05 -12.85
N ARG A 146 2.82 -5.46 -13.48
CA ARG A 146 4.09 -4.70 -13.57
C ARG A 146 4.69 -4.87 -14.96
N ARG A 147 5.17 -3.77 -15.55
CA ARG A 147 5.79 -3.79 -16.90
C ARG A 147 7.30 -4.01 -16.94
N LYS A 148 8.03 -3.54 -15.91
CA LYS A 148 9.50 -3.41 -15.98
C LYS A 148 10.22 -4.58 -15.30
N SER A 149 10.25 -4.54 -13.96
CA SER A 149 10.90 -5.57 -13.16
C SER A 149 9.90 -6.25 -12.23
N ARG A 150 10.21 -7.49 -11.86
CA ARG A 150 9.36 -8.36 -11.06
C ARG A 150 7.97 -8.51 -11.66
N SER A 151 7.89 -8.54 -12.99
CA SER A 151 6.66 -8.81 -13.73
C SER A 151 6.32 -10.30 -13.65
N ILE A 152 5.03 -10.63 -13.68
CA ILE A 152 4.57 -12.01 -13.85
C ILE A 152 4.49 -12.25 -15.36
N VAL A 153 5.44 -13.01 -15.92
CA VAL A 153 5.58 -13.14 -17.38
C VAL A 153 4.49 -14.00 -18.00
N ASN A 154 3.86 -14.88 -17.22
CA ASN A 154 2.73 -15.72 -17.62
C ASN A 154 1.41 -15.27 -16.97
N GLU A 155 1.21 -13.96 -16.79
CA GLU A 155 0.02 -13.39 -16.15
C GLU A 155 -1.29 -13.83 -16.81
N ALA A 156 -1.31 -13.96 -18.15
CA ALA A 156 -2.46 -14.45 -18.90
C ALA A 156 -2.84 -15.90 -18.51
N GLU A 157 -1.87 -16.80 -18.40
CA GLU A 157 -2.10 -18.19 -17.98
C GLU A 157 -2.66 -18.26 -16.55
N ILE A 158 -2.14 -17.41 -15.65
CA ILE A 158 -2.61 -17.31 -14.27
C ILE A 158 -4.04 -16.76 -14.21
N ALA A 159 -4.35 -15.75 -15.03
CA ALA A 159 -5.71 -15.21 -15.16
C ALA A 159 -6.68 -16.27 -15.70
N ASP A 160 -6.30 -17.04 -16.71
CA ASP A 160 -7.15 -18.10 -17.28
C ASP A 160 -7.40 -19.23 -16.28
N MET A 161 -6.36 -19.66 -15.55
CA MET A 161 -6.50 -20.63 -14.48
C MET A 161 -7.45 -20.12 -13.38
N ALA A 162 -7.32 -18.86 -12.98
CA ALA A 162 -8.19 -18.24 -11.99
C ALA A 162 -9.65 -18.12 -12.47
N ARG A 163 -9.90 -17.80 -13.75
CA ARG A 163 -11.25 -17.86 -14.35
C ARG A 163 -11.84 -19.26 -14.26
N GLY A 164 -11.03 -20.30 -14.53
CA GLY A 164 -11.42 -21.69 -14.38
C GLY A 164 -11.75 -22.12 -12.94
N LEU A 165 -11.24 -21.40 -11.93
CA LEU A 165 -11.60 -21.55 -10.52
C LEU A 165 -12.88 -20.79 -10.12
N GLY A 166 -13.45 -20.00 -11.04
CA GLY A 166 -14.66 -19.22 -10.79
C GLY A 166 -14.42 -17.78 -10.37
N TYR A 167 -13.21 -17.24 -10.50
CA TYR A 167 -12.95 -15.81 -10.29
C TYR A 167 -13.41 -14.97 -11.49
N GLU A 168 -13.83 -13.74 -11.21
CA GLU A 168 -13.82 -12.64 -12.18
C GLU A 168 -12.46 -11.94 -12.09
N ILE A 169 -11.81 -11.68 -13.23
CA ILE A 169 -10.43 -11.16 -13.24
C ILE A 169 -10.41 -9.70 -13.66
N VAL A 170 -9.74 -8.89 -12.87
CA VAL A 170 -9.38 -7.52 -13.19
C VAL A 170 -7.86 -7.40 -13.16
N VAL A 171 -7.27 -6.79 -14.18
CA VAL A 171 -5.83 -6.53 -14.22
C VAL A 171 -5.61 -5.02 -14.28
N THR A 172 -4.68 -4.51 -13.47
CA THR A 172 -4.26 -3.11 -13.51
C THR A 172 -2.76 -3.01 -13.29
N GLU A 173 -2.10 -2.14 -14.03
CA GLU A 173 -0.69 -1.80 -13.79
C GLU A 173 -0.53 -0.64 -12.79
N GLY A 174 -1.65 -0.22 -12.20
CA GLY A 174 -1.77 1.02 -11.45
C GLY A 174 -2.73 1.99 -12.16
N GLU A 175 -3.34 2.85 -11.37
CA GLU A 175 -4.22 3.92 -11.81
C GLU A 175 -3.75 5.20 -11.11
N PRO A 176 -3.26 6.22 -11.85
CA PRO A 176 -2.72 7.44 -11.25
C PRO A 176 -3.78 8.24 -10.48
N ASN A 177 -5.06 8.09 -10.83
CA ASN A 177 -6.16 8.68 -10.09
C ASN A 177 -6.50 7.84 -8.85
N VAL A 178 -6.01 8.24 -7.68
CA VAL A 178 -6.24 7.50 -6.42
C VAL A 178 -7.72 7.24 -6.14
N PRO A 179 -8.68 8.18 -6.33
CA PRO A 179 -10.10 7.87 -6.18
C PRO A 179 -10.60 6.71 -7.07
N ARG A 180 -10.20 6.67 -8.35
CA ARG A 180 -10.56 5.56 -9.26
C ARG A 180 -9.91 4.24 -8.82
N LEU A 181 -8.62 4.28 -8.47
CA LEU A 181 -7.91 3.10 -7.98
C LEU A 181 -8.53 2.55 -6.69
N ALA A 182 -8.86 3.43 -5.75
CA ALA A 182 -9.49 3.06 -4.49
C ALA A 182 -10.83 2.37 -4.72
N LYS A 183 -11.67 2.91 -5.62
CA LYS A 183 -12.95 2.29 -6.01
C LYS A 183 -12.74 0.93 -6.68
N LEU A 184 -11.76 0.81 -7.58
CA LEU A 184 -11.43 -0.45 -8.24
C LEU A 184 -11.02 -1.53 -7.23
N VAL A 185 -10.07 -1.20 -6.34
CA VAL A 185 -9.58 -2.14 -5.32
C VAL A 185 -10.71 -2.50 -4.34
N ASN A 186 -11.49 -1.51 -3.90
CA ASN A 186 -12.63 -1.74 -2.99
C ASN A 186 -13.72 -2.61 -3.61
N SER A 187 -13.81 -2.65 -4.95
CA SER A 187 -14.77 -3.50 -5.66
C SER A 187 -14.39 -4.98 -5.67
N CYS A 188 -13.16 -5.36 -5.33
CA CYS A 188 -12.67 -6.72 -5.43
C CYS A 188 -12.54 -7.46 -4.09
N ASN A 189 -12.60 -8.79 -4.14
CA ASN A 189 -12.57 -9.66 -2.98
C ASN A 189 -11.15 -10.17 -2.70
N VAL A 190 -10.35 -10.35 -3.75
CA VAL A 190 -8.95 -10.75 -3.67
C VAL A 190 -8.12 -9.76 -4.46
N MET A 191 -6.95 -9.40 -3.93
CA MET A 191 -5.93 -8.67 -4.66
C MET A 191 -4.62 -9.44 -4.60
N MET A 192 -3.96 -9.62 -5.73
CA MET A 192 -2.65 -10.24 -5.79
C MET A 192 -1.63 -9.35 -6.48
N GLY A 193 -0.37 -9.53 -6.14
CA GLY A 193 0.72 -8.83 -6.82
C GLY A 193 2.07 -9.26 -6.30
N VAL A 194 3.10 -8.94 -7.07
CA VAL A 194 4.48 -9.17 -6.65
C VAL A 194 4.90 -8.15 -5.60
N GLN A 195 5.66 -8.60 -4.59
CA GLN A 195 6.15 -7.81 -3.47
C GLN A 195 6.64 -6.41 -3.89
N GLY A 196 6.09 -5.38 -3.26
CA GLY A 196 6.48 -3.98 -3.44
C GLY A 196 5.29 -3.03 -3.46
N ALA A 197 5.56 -1.74 -3.71
CA ALA A 197 4.65 -0.63 -3.39
C ALA A 197 3.22 -0.73 -3.97
N GLY A 198 3.00 -1.49 -5.05
CA GLY A 198 1.66 -1.74 -5.58
C GLY A 198 0.74 -2.49 -4.60
N LEU A 199 1.28 -3.35 -3.72
CA LEU A 199 0.51 -4.06 -2.71
C LEU A 199 -0.03 -3.16 -1.59
N THR A 200 0.54 -1.96 -1.42
CA THR A 200 0.02 -0.97 -0.46
C THR A 200 -1.44 -0.59 -0.73
N ASN A 201 -1.92 -0.79 -1.96
CA ASN A 201 -3.33 -0.60 -2.29
C ASN A 201 -4.29 -1.49 -1.47
N MET A 202 -3.80 -2.49 -0.73
CA MET A 202 -4.58 -3.28 0.23
C MET A 202 -5.33 -2.42 1.27
N VAL A 203 -4.89 -1.18 1.52
CA VAL A 203 -5.59 -0.21 2.37
C VAL A 203 -7.01 0.12 1.89
N PHE A 204 -7.31 -0.11 0.61
CA PHE A 204 -8.63 0.14 0.00
C PHE A 204 -9.51 -1.11 -0.11
N LEU A 205 -8.95 -2.30 0.14
CA LEU A 205 -9.72 -3.54 0.13
C LEU A 205 -10.82 -3.46 1.19
N PRO A 206 -11.99 -4.08 0.97
CA PRO A 206 -12.98 -4.22 2.04
C PRO A 206 -12.47 -5.19 3.13
N GLU A 207 -13.05 -5.14 4.34
CA GLU A 207 -12.77 -6.10 5.42
C GLU A 207 -13.02 -7.55 4.96
N ASN A 208 -12.29 -8.52 5.50
CA ASN A 208 -12.29 -9.94 5.12
C ASN A 208 -11.80 -10.25 3.69
N ALA A 209 -11.42 -9.25 2.89
CA ALA A 209 -10.77 -9.49 1.60
C ALA A 209 -9.44 -10.23 1.77
N VAL A 210 -8.94 -10.82 0.70
CA VAL A 210 -7.65 -11.54 0.71
C VAL A 210 -6.62 -10.75 -0.08
N VAL A 211 -5.44 -10.51 0.51
CA VAL A 211 -4.26 -10.06 -0.22
C VAL A 211 -3.29 -11.22 -0.41
N ILE A 212 -2.84 -11.44 -1.65
CA ILE A 212 -1.86 -12.46 -2.01
C ILE A 212 -0.55 -11.78 -2.39
N GLN A 213 0.48 -11.97 -1.57
CA GLN A 213 1.82 -11.47 -1.84
C GLN A 213 2.65 -12.54 -2.53
N VAL A 214 3.01 -12.30 -3.79
CA VAL A 214 4.03 -13.11 -4.49
C VAL A 214 5.41 -12.59 -4.07
N VAL A 215 6.20 -13.42 -3.40
CA VAL A 215 7.53 -13.08 -2.87
C VAL A 215 8.60 -13.53 -3.89
N PRO A 216 9.32 -12.60 -4.54
CA PRO A 216 10.43 -12.92 -5.43
C PRO A 216 11.59 -13.62 -4.71
N TRP A 217 12.44 -14.29 -5.49
CA TRP A 217 13.66 -14.90 -4.97
C TRP A 217 14.58 -13.86 -4.34
N GLY A 218 15.32 -14.27 -3.31
CA GLY A 218 16.26 -13.43 -2.55
C GLY A 218 15.62 -12.52 -1.50
N ILE A 219 14.29 -12.38 -1.47
CA ILE A 219 13.58 -11.66 -0.40
C ILE A 219 13.24 -12.65 0.73
N ARG A 220 13.81 -12.42 1.92
CA ARG A 220 13.54 -13.25 3.10
C ARG A 220 12.09 -13.10 3.56
N GLU A 221 11.45 -14.20 3.95
CA GLU A 221 10.08 -14.22 4.47
C GLU A 221 9.83 -13.15 5.53
N ARG A 222 10.65 -13.11 6.58
CA ARG A 222 10.46 -12.14 7.68
C ARG A 222 10.40 -10.70 7.16
N ILE A 223 11.28 -10.36 6.22
CA ILE A 223 11.32 -9.03 5.61
C ILE A 223 10.06 -8.81 4.76
N ALA A 224 9.68 -9.82 3.97
CA ALA A 224 8.52 -9.76 3.10
C ALA A 224 7.22 -9.51 3.90
N ARG A 225 7.04 -10.20 5.02
CA ARG A 225 5.86 -10.12 5.89
C ARG A 225 5.76 -8.80 6.65
N THR A 226 6.88 -8.22 7.12
CA THR A 226 6.84 -6.92 7.82
C THR A 226 6.19 -5.80 7.00
N PHE A 227 6.23 -5.88 5.66
CA PHE A 227 5.63 -4.86 4.80
C PHE A 227 4.12 -5.02 4.56
N TYR A 228 3.60 -6.25 4.46
CA TYR A 228 2.20 -6.49 4.07
C TYR A 228 1.48 -7.64 4.80
N GLY A 229 2.24 -8.55 5.43
CA GLY A 229 1.70 -9.69 6.20
C GLY A 229 1.78 -9.54 7.72
N GLU A 230 2.20 -8.37 8.24
CA GLU A 230 1.94 -7.92 9.62
C GLU A 230 0.87 -6.81 9.69
N PRO A 231 0.78 -5.89 8.69
CA PRO A 231 -0.29 -4.89 8.66
C PRO A 231 -1.70 -5.43 8.37
N GLU A 232 -1.83 -6.65 7.83
CA GLU A 232 -3.10 -7.26 7.44
C GLU A 232 -4.07 -7.38 8.63
N LYS A 233 -3.55 -7.77 9.81
CA LYS A 233 -4.37 -7.99 11.02
C LYS A 233 -5.03 -6.71 11.47
N ASP A 234 -4.27 -5.62 11.50
CA ASP A 234 -4.78 -4.31 11.89
C ASP A 234 -5.82 -3.79 10.89
N MET A 235 -5.77 -4.25 9.63
CA MET A 235 -6.67 -3.87 8.56
C MET A 235 -7.93 -4.75 8.45
N ASN A 236 -8.06 -5.79 9.27
CA ASN A 236 -9.12 -6.80 9.19
C ASN A 236 -9.24 -7.42 7.79
N ILE A 237 -8.11 -7.80 7.20
CA ILE A 237 -8.05 -8.53 5.93
C ILE A 237 -7.20 -9.80 6.10
N ASN A 238 -7.39 -10.74 5.18
CA ASN A 238 -6.67 -12.00 5.14
C ASN A 238 -5.40 -11.88 4.28
N TYR A 239 -4.33 -12.57 4.68
CA TYR A 239 -3.05 -12.55 3.97
C TYR A 239 -2.63 -13.96 3.55
N LEU A 240 -2.23 -14.11 2.29
CA LEU A 240 -1.57 -15.29 1.76
C LEU A 240 -0.22 -14.92 1.16
N GLU A 241 0.78 -15.73 1.47
CA GLU A 241 2.12 -15.59 0.90
C GLU A 241 2.39 -16.71 -0.11
N TYR A 242 2.81 -16.33 -1.31
CA TYR A 242 3.33 -17.28 -2.30
C TYR A 242 4.83 -17.01 -2.53
N LYS A 243 5.67 -17.86 -1.97
CA LYS A 243 7.12 -17.83 -2.24
C LYS A 243 7.43 -18.60 -3.51
N ILE A 244 8.10 -17.91 -4.43
CA ILE A 244 8.54 -18.55 -5.65
C ILE A 244 9.70 -19.51 -5.38
N ARG A 245 9.83 -20.55 -6.20
CA ARG A 245 11.01 -21.41 -6.28
C ARG A 245 12.04 -20.81 -7.23
N GLU A 246 13.26 -21.34 -7.18
CA GLU A 246 14.36 -20.96 -8.08
C GLU A 246 13.91 -20.99 -9.54
N GLY A 247 13.28 -22.08 -9.98
CA GLY A 247 12.79 -22.25 -11.35
C GLY A 247 11.66 -21.32 -11.79
N GLU A 248 11.04 -20.59 -10.86
CA GLU A 248 10.04 -19.56 -11.17
C GLU A 248 10.66 -18.16 -11.31
N SER A 249 11.95 -18.02 -10.98
CA SER A 249 12.72 -16.79 -11.14
C SER A 249 13.37 -16.72 -12.51
N SER A 250 13.30 -15.57 -13.20
CA SER A 250 14.09 -15.37 -14.42
C SER A 250 15.60 -15.33 -14.18
N LEU A 251 16.05 -15.23 -12.93
CA LEU A 251 17.47 -15.24 -12.59
C LEU A 251 18.17 -16.54 -13.01
N ILE A 252 17.42 -17.63 -13.23
CA ILE A 252 17.96 -18.92 -13.72
C ILE A 252 18.58 -18.80 -15.12
N TYR A 253 18.20 -17.78 -15.88
CA TYR A 253 18.77 -17.50 -17.20
C TYR A 253 19.99 -16.57 -17.13
N GLU A 254 20.22 -15.90 -16.00
CA GLU A 254 21.35 -14.99 -15.79
C GLU A 254 22.47 -15.60 -14.95
N TYR A 255 22.13 -16.54 -14.05
CA TYR A 255 23.06 -17.13 -13.10
C TYR A 255 22.88 -18.65 -13.06
N PRO A 256 23.97 -19.44 -13.02
CA PRO A 256 23.87 -20.87 -12.78
C PRO A 256 23.40 -21.14 -11.34
N LEU A 257 22.76 -22.29 -11.10
CA LEU A 257 22.14 -22.62 -9.79
C LEU A 257 23.15 -22.73 -8.64
N ASP A 258 24.42 -22.96 -8.94
CA ASP A 258 25.51 -23.00 -7.96
C ASP A 258 26.07 -21.61 -7.61
N HIS A 259 25.66 -20.55 -8.34
CA HIS A 259 26.06 -19.18 -8.09
C HIS A 259 25.52 -18.65 -6.74
N GLU A 260 26.23 -17.70 -6.14
CA GLU A 260 25.86 -17.08 -4.85
C GLU A 260 24.43 -16.51 -4.82
N VAL A 261 23.90 -16.11 -5.97
CA VAL A 261 22.53 -15.57 -6.14
C VAL A 261 21.47 -16.57 -5.71
N PHE A 262 21.72 -17.86 -5.89
CA PHE A 262 20.84 -18.96 -5.50
C PHE A 262 21.33 -19.65 -4.23
N ARG A 263 22.61 -20.02 -4.15
CA ARG A 263 23.15 -20.77 -3.00
C ARG A 263 23.26 -19.97 -1.71
N ASP A 264 23.61 -18.69 -1.79
CA ASP A 264 23.78 -17.83 -0.61
C ASP A 264 23.28 -16.40 -0.87
N PRO A 265 21.94 -16.18 -0.94
CA PRO A 265 21.39 -14.84 -1.12
C PRO A 265 21.80 -13.84 -0.04
N LEU A 266 22.22 -14.31 1.14
CA LEU A 266 22.69 -13.44 2.21
C LEU A 266 24.03 -12.80 1.86
N SER A 267 24.91 -13.49 1.12
CA SER A 267 26.16 -12.90 0.64
C SER A 267 25.90 -11.68 -0.26
N VAL A 268 24.93 -11.75 -1.16
CA VAL A 268 24.52 -10.64 -2.03
C VAL A 268 23.94 -9.48 -1.21
N ILE A 269 23.13 -9.79 -0.18
CA ILE A 269 22.60 -8.76 0.74
C ILE A 269 23.73 -8.07 1.53
N LYS A 270 24.75 -8.83 1.97
CA LYS A 270 25.91 -8.28 2.70
C LYS A 270 26.75 -7.33 1.84
N LYS A 271 26.70 -7.44 0.50
CA LYS A 271 27.32 -6.47 -0.43
C LYS A 271 26.59 -5.12 -0.45
N GLY A 272 25.46 -4.99 0.23
CA GLY A 272 24.73 -3.75 0.43
C GLY A 272 23.48 -3.61 -0.44
N TRP A 273 22.72 -2.54 -0.18
CA TRP A 273 21.43 -2.28 -0.82
C TRP A 273 21.49 -2.24 -2.35
N GLY A 274 22.55 -1.66 -2.92
CA GLY A 274 22.71 -1.57 -4.38
C GLY A 274 22.77 -2.93 -5.06
N ALA A 275 23.56 -3.86 -4.52
CA ALA A 275 23.70 -5.22 -5.04
C ALA A 275 22.37 -6.00 -4.90
N PHE A 276 21.75 -5.96 -3.71
CA PHE A 276 20.45 -6.58 -3.48
C PHE A 276 19.38 -6.07 -4.44
N ARG A 277 19.28 -4.74 -4.59
CA ARG A 277 18.33 -4.09 -5.49
C ARG A 277 18.55 -4.51 -6.93
N SER A 278 19.79 -4.45 -7.40
CA SER A 278 20.11 -4.79 -8.79
C SER A 278 19.72 -6.24 -9.12
N VAL A 279 20.13 -7.19 -8.27
CA VAL A 279 19.90 -8.62 -8.52
C VAL A 279 18.43 -8.99 -8.31
N TYR A 280 17.90 -8.77 -7.10
CA TYR A 280 16.61 -9.37 -6.72
C TYR A 280 15.40 -8.49 -7.02
N LEU A 281 15.57 -7.18 -7.20
CA LEU A 281 14.46 -6.26 -7.45
C LEU A 281 14.37 -5.75 -8.90
N GLU A 282 15.48 -5.69 -9.63
CA GLU A 282 15.55 -5.10 -10.98
C GLU A 282 15.72 -6.13 -12.09
N LYS A 283 16.60 -7.13 -11.93
CA LYS A 283 16.90 -8.15 -12.95
C LYS A 283 15.93 -9.34 -12.99
N GLN A 284 15.17 -9.53 -11.91
CA GLN A 284 14.27 -10.66 -11.79
C GLN A 284 12.84 -10.34 -12.28
N ASN A 285 12.30 -11.22 -13.11
CA ASN A 285 10.88 -11.41 -13.38
C ASN A 285 10.45 -12.82 -12.93
N ILE A 286 9.15 -13.08 -12.91
CA ILE A 286 8.55 -14.27 -12.29
C ILE A 286 7.70 -15.01 -13.31
N LYS A 287 7.98 -16.30 -13.50
CA LYS A 287 7.07 -17.23 -14.18
C LYS A 287 6.44 -18.11 -13.13
N LEU A 288 5.19 -17.83 -12.76
CA LEU A 288 4.49 -18.58 -11.72
C LEU A 288 4.19 -20.00 -12.21
N ASP A 289 4.46 -20.99 -11.35
CA ASP A 289 4.00 -22.36 -11.53
C ASP A 289 2.49 -22.40 -11.36
N VAL A 290 1.77 -22.61 -12.47
CA VAL A 290 0.30 -22.58 -12.51
C VAL A 290 -0.31 -23.63 -11.57
N GLY A 291 0.30 -24.82 -11.48
CA GLY A 291 -0.20 -25.93 -10.66
C GLY A 291 -0.06 -25.64 -9.16
N ARG A 292 1.07 -25.09 -8.74
CA ARG A 292 1.30 -24.67 -7.35
C ARG A 292 0.49 -23.45 -6.98
N PHE A 293 0.46 -22.44 -7.85
CA PHE A 293 -0.25 -21.19 -7.58
C PHE A 293 -1.77 -21.40 -7.51
N ARG A 294 -2.32 -22.38 -8.23
CA ARG A 294 -3.72 -22.83 -8.09
C ARG A 294 -4.09 -23.11 -6.64
N GLY A 295 -3.21 -23.74 -5.86
CA GLY A 295 -3.44 -24.01 -4.44
C GLY A 295 -3.67 -22.73 -3.62
N THR A 296 -2.89 -21.69 -3.87
CA THR A 296 -3.03 -20.38 -3.20
C THR A 296 -4.36 -19.71 -3.56
N LEU A 297 -4.81 -19.79 -4.81
CA LEU A 297 -6.10 -19.22 -5.21
C LEU A 297 -7.30 -20.00 -4.65
N LEU A 298 -7.18 -21.32 -4.48
CA LEU A 298 -8.20 -22.13 -3.80
C LEU A 298 -8.29 -21.77 -2.31
N GLU A 299 -7.15 -21.57 -1.66
CA GLU A 299 -7.12 -21.13 -0.26
C GLU A 299 -7.74 -19.74 -0.09
N ALA A 300 -7.48 -18.81 -1.02
CA ALA A 300 -8.14 -17.50 -1.03
C ALA A 300 -9.68 -17.62 -1.14
N LEU A 301 -10.19 -18.55 -1.96
CA LEU A 301 -11.63 -18.82 -2.02
C LEU A 301 -12.18 -19.37 -0.70
N ASN A 302 -11.41 -20.20 0.00
CA ASN A 302 -11.80 -20.75 1.29
C ASN A 302 -11.93 -19.65 2.35
N LEU A 303 -10.93 -18.74 2.42
CA LEU A 303 -10.93 -17.60 3.34
C LEU A 303 -12.10 -16.64 3.11
N LEU A 304 -12.57 -16.49 1.87
CA LEU A 304 -13.76 -15.68 1.56
C LEU A 304 -15.09 -16.32 2.00
N ARG A 305 -15.09 -17.60 2.36
CA ARG A 305 -16.28 -18.35 2.79
C ARG A 305 -16.41 -18.47 4.31
N MET A 306 -15.35 -18.16 5.05
CA MET A 306 -15.29 -18.18 6.52
C MET A 306 -15.93 -16.90 7.10
#